data_AF-A0A2A5CJ97-F1
#
_entry.id   AF-A0A2A5CJ97-F1
#
_cell.length_a   1.000
_cell.length_b   1.000
_cell.length_c   1.000
_cell.angle_alpha   90.00
_cell.angle_beta   90.00
_cell.angle_gamma   90.00
#
_symmetry.space_group_name_H-M   'P 1'
#
loop_
_entity.id
_entity.type
_entity.pdbx_description
1 polymer ?
#
loop_
_entity_poly.entity_id
_entity_poly.type
_entity_poly.pdbx_seq_one_letter_code
_entity_poly.pdbx_strand_id
1 'polypeptide(L)'
;MLPKEKIKGLISELHEKLSATDSSPEQDLLMAQLQAQLDSWEGPKPANGDIKDVVQELLEELEEKHPKAARVMLEILESLGHLGL
;
A
#
# COMPACT_ATOMS: atom_id res chain seq x y z
N MET A 1 14.41 -11.44 1.86
CA MET A 1 13.04 -11.34 2.42
C MET A 1 12.07 -11.76 1.33
N LEU A 2 11.01 -12.51 1.64
CA LEU A 2 9.97 -12.81 0.65
C LEU A 2 9.26 -11.50 0.25
N PRO A 3 8.88 -11.28 -1.01
CA PRO A 3 8.31 -10.00 -1.42
C PRO A 3 7.01 -9.64 -0.67
N LYS A 4 6.17 -10.63 -0.31
CA LYS A 4 4.98 -10.44 0.54
C LYS A 4 5.32 -9.83 1.91
N GLU A 5 6.35 -10.37 2.55
CA GLU A 5 6.79 -9.93 3.87
C GLU A 5 7.42 -8.53 3.82
N LYS A 6 8.07 -8.19 2.70
CA LYS A 6 8.52 -6.81 2.44
C LYS A 6 7.32 -5.85 2.38
N ILE A 7 6.27 -6.20 1.63
CA ILE A 7 5.07 -5.34 1.49
C ILE A 7 4.37 -5.18 2.84
N LYS A 8 4.24 -6.24 3.65
CA LYS A 8 3.67 -6.14 5.01
C LYS A 8 4.47 -5.18 5.90
N GLY A 9 5.80 -5.22 5.81
CA GLY A 9 6.66 -4.27 6.52
C GLY A 9 6.40 -2.82 6.09
N LEU A 10 6.28 -2.59 4.78
CA LEU A 10 5.98 -1.27 4.23
C LEU A 10 4.59 -0.75 4.63
N ILE A 11 3.56 -1.60 4.65
CA ILE A 11 2.22 -1.23 5.13
C ILE A 11 2.27 -0.84 6.62
N SER A 12 3.04 -1.58 7.43
CA SER A 12 3.22 -1.24 8.85
C SER A 12 3.89 0.12 9.03
N GLU A 13 4.96 0.38 8.25
CA GLU A 13 5.64 1.68 8.25
C GLU A 13 4.72 2.82 7.79
N LEU A 14 3.88 2.56 6.78
CA LEU A 14 2.91 3.53 6.29
C LEU A 14 1.89 3.89 7.37
N HIS A 15 1.37 2.88 8.08
CA HIS A 15 0.44 3.07 9.20
C HIS A 15 1.07 3.91 10.32
N GLU A 16 2.33 3.63 10.69
CA GLU A 16 3.04 4.44 11.68
C GLU A 16 3.16 5.91 11.25
N LYS A 17 3.54 6.16 9.99
CA LYS A 17 3.66 7.54 9.47
C LYS A 17 2.32 8.27 9.44
N LEU A 18 1.23 7.57 9.11
CA LEU A 18 -0.12 8.13 9.07
C LEU A 18 -0.67 8.42 10.47
N SER A 19 -0.47 7.50 11.42
CA SER A 19 -0.86 7.70 12.82
C SER A 19 -0.16 8.89 13.48
N ALA A 20 1.03 9.24 13.00
CA ALA A 20 1.79 10.39 13.48
C ALA A 20 1.30 11.74 12.92
N THR A 21 0.42 11.74 11.91
CA THR A 21 0.01 12.94 11.16
C THR A 21 -1.50 13.13 11.05
N ASP A 22 -2.31 12.42 11.84
CA ASP A 22 -3.78 12.33 11.71
C ASP A 22 -4.21 11.84 10.32
N SER A 23 -4.48 10.55 10.19
CA SER A 23 -5.06 9.99 8.95
C SER A 23 -6.51 10.42 8.75
N SER A 24 -6.92 10.54 7.48
CA SER A 24 -8.33 10.71 7.13
C SER A 24 -9.08 9.37 7.16
N PRO A 25 -10.41 9.37 7.34
CA PRO A 25 -11.22 8.15 7.25
C PRO A 25 -11.05 7.39 5.92
N GLU A 26 -10.77 8.11 4.84
CA GLU A 26 -10.52 7.55 3.51
C GLU A 26 -9.15 6.86 3.43
N GLN A 27 -8.11 7.49 4.00
CA GLN A 27 -6.79 6.88 4.14
C GLN A 27 -6.84 5.61 4.98
N ASP A 28 -7.59 5.61 6.09
CA ASP A 28 -7.76 4.43 6.95
C ASP A 28 -8.48 3.30 6.20
N LEU A 29 -9.50 3.63 5.40
CA LEU A 29 -10.24 2.66 4.59
C LEU A 29 -9.35 2.03 3.50
N LEU A 30 -8.58 2.84 2.78
CA LEU A 30 -7.66 2.37 1.74
C LEU A 30 -6.54 1.52 2.33
N MET A 31 -6.03 1.88 3.51
CA MET A 31 -5.05 1.07 4.26
C MET A 31 -5.61 -0.29 4.65
N ALA A 32 -6.85 -0.34 5.16
CA ALA A 32 -7.51 -1.59 5.51
C ALA A 32 -7.75 -2.47 4.27
N GLN A 33 -8.15 -1.88 3.15
CA GLN A 33 -8.31 -2.59 1.88
C GLN A 33 -6.99 -3.17 1.38
N LEU A 34 -5.90 -2.38 1.40
CA LEU A 34 -4.57 -2.82 0.99
C LEU A 34 -4.10 -4.03 1.82
N GLN A 35 -4.26 -3.97 3.14
CA GLN A 35 -3.90 -5.07 4.04
C GLN A 35 -4.74 -6.33 3.76
N ALA A 36 -6.06 -6.19 3.62
CA ALA A 36 -6.95 -7.32 3.33
C ALA A 36 -6.65 -7.98 1.98
N GLN A 37 -6.34 -7.19 0.95
CA GLN A 37 -5.99 -7.70 -0.36
C GLN A 37 -4.63 -8.39 -0.37
N LEU A 38 -3.65 -7.89 0.38
CA LEU A 38 -2.36 -8.57 0.55
C LEU A 38 -2.50 -9.88 1.33
N ASP A 39 -3.33 -9.91 2.37
CA ASP A 39 -3.53 -11.13 3.16
C ASP A 39 -4.25 -12.22 2.36
N SER A 40 -5.25 -11.86 1.56
CA SER A 40 -5.95 -12.75 0.62
C SER A 40 -5.16 -13.12 -0.63
N TRP A 41 -3.94 -12.60 -0.80
CA TRP A 41 -3.08 -12.94 -1.93
C TRP A 41 -2.41 -14.30 -1.75
N GLU A 42 -2.79 -15.27 -2.60
CA GLU A 42 -2.27 -16.65 -2.60
C GLU A 42 -1.23 -16.94 -3.72
N GLY A 43 -0.87 -15.94 -4.53
CA GLY A 43 0.03 -16.11 -5.66
C GLY A 43 -0.32 -15.19 -6.83
N PRO A 44 0.50 -15.15 -7.91
CA PRO A 44 0.39 -14.15 -8.96
C PRO A 44 -1.04 -14.06 -9.52
N LYS A 45 -1.67 -12.89 -9.36
CA LYS A 45 -2.94 -12.51 -9.98
C LYS A 45 -2.64 -11.79 -11.30
N PRO A 46 -3.62 -11.61 -12.20
CA PRO A 46 -3.42 -10.78 -13.39
C PRO A 46 -2.91 -9.38 -13.03
N ALA A 47 -2.03 -8.79 -13.85
CA ALA A 47 -1.33 -7.50 -13.64
C ALA A 47 -2.23 -6.24 -13.56
N ASN A 48 -3.53 -6.46 -13.44
CA ASN A 48 -4.63 -5.52 -13.39
C ASN A 48 -5.52 -5.87 -12.19
N GLY A 49 -4.89 -6.29 -11.10
CA GLY A 49 -5.56 -6.67 -9.86
C GLY A 49 -5.90 -5.45 -9.02
N ASP A 50 -7.03 -5.55 -8.31
CA ASP A 50 -7.60 -4.55 -7.41
C ASP A 50 -6.59 -3.90 -6.44
N ILE A 51 -5.46 -4.55 -6.16
CA ILE A 51 -4.46 -4.08 -5.19
C ILE A 51 -3.64 -2.92 -5.73
N LYS A 52 -3.40 -2.90 -7.04
CA LYS A 52 -2.67 -1.82 -7.67
C LYS A 52 -3.51 -0.55 -7.72
N ASP A 53 -4.81 -0.70 -7.96
CA ASP A 53 -5.76 0.41 -7.98
C ASP A 53 -5.87 1.05 -6.60
N VAL A 54 -6.01 0.25 -5.54
CA VAL A 54 -6.00 0.75 -4.14
C VAL A 54 -4.69 1.46 -3.79
N VAL A 55 -3.55 0.96 -4.28
CA VAL A 55 -2.24 1.58 -4.05
C VAL A 55 -2.10 2.91 -4.80
N GLN A 56 -2.66 3.01 -6.01
CA GLN A 56 -2.66 4.25 -6.79
C GLN A 56 -3.56 5.30 -6.17
N GLU A 57 -4.79 4.94 -5.79
CA GLU A 57 -5.74 5.85 -5.14
C GLU A 57 -5.17 6.40 -3.81
N LEU A 58 -4.58 5.52 -2.99
CA LEU A 58 -3.94 5.96 -1.75
C LEU A 58 -2.67 6.77 -1.99
N LEU A 59 -1.92 6.53 -3.07
CA LEU A 59 -0.77 7.37 -3.42
C LEU A 59 -1.20 8.79 -3.77
N GLU A 60 -2.24 8.94 -4.59
CA GLU A 60 -2.78 10.26 -4.99
C GLU A 60 -3.24 11.07 -3.76
N GLU A 61 -3.93 10.44 -2.81
CA GLU A 61 -4.35 11.07 -1.55
C GLU A 61 -3.17 11.53 -0.66
N LEU A 62 -2.01 10.85 -0.76
CA LEU A 62 -0.84 11.12 0.06
C LEU A 62 0.15 12.11 -0.57
N GLU A 63 0.19 12.22 -1.90
CA GLU A 63 1.17 13.08 -2.58
C GLU A 63 1.03 14.56 -2.20
N GLU A 64 -0.19 15.05 -1.98
CA GLU A 64 -0.41 16.45 -1.60
C GLU A 64 -0.11 16.75 -0.12
N LYS A 65 -0.42 15.82 0.78
CA LYS A 65 -0.47 16.09 2.23
C LYS A 65 0.60 15.37 3.05
N HIS A 66 1.10 14.23 2.56
CA HIS A 66 2.00 13.34 3.31
C HIS A 66 3.14 12.80 2.41
N PRO A 67 4.09 13.65 1.98
CA PRO A 67 5.14 13.27 1.03
C PRO A 67 6.04 12.11 1.52
N LYS A 68 6.17 11.93 2.85
CA LYS A 68 6.89 10.79 3.43
C LYS A 68 6.11 9.48 3.34
N ALA A 69 4.77 9.54 3.43
CA ALA A 69 3.89 8.39 3.28
C ALA A 69 3.78 7.99 1.80
N ALA A 70 3.67 8.97 0.90
CA ALA A 70 3.71 8.75 -0.54
C ALA A 70 4.97 7.99 -0.99
N ARG A 71 6.12 8.28 -0.38
CA ARG A 71 7.37 7.54 -0.66
C ARG A 71 7.28 6.05 -0.31
N VAL A 72 6.66 5.71 0.82
CA VAL A 72 6.44 4.31 1.21
C VAL A 72 5.48 3.62 0.23
N MET A 73 4.46 4.33 -0.25
CA MET A 73 3.52 3.83 -1.25
C MET A 73 4.17 3.52 -2.60
N LEU A 74 5.13 4.34 -3.04
CA LEU A 74 5.91 4.05 -4.24
C LEU A 74 6.73 2.75 -4.09
N GLU A 75 7.29 2.51 -2.90
CA GLU A 75 8.02 1.28 -2.61
C GLU A 75 7.10 0.05 -2.55
N ILE A 76 5.84 0.22 -2.11
CA ILE A 76 4.80 -0.81 -2.17
C ILE A 76 4.46 -1.13 -3.63
N LEU A 77 4.21 -0.11 -4.47
CA LEU A 77 3.90 -0.28 -5.89
C LEU A 77 5.02 -1.02 -6.65
N GLU A 78 6.27 -0.64 -6.39
CA GLU A 78 7.44 -1.32 -6.98
C GLU A 78 7.53 -2.79 -6.52
N SER A 79 7.24 -3.05 -5.24
CA SER A 79 7.28 -4.40 -4.68
C SER A 79 6.15 -5.29 -5.21
N LEU A 80 4.98 -4.70 -5.50
CA LEU A 80 3.87 -5.37 -6.20
C LEU A 80 4.24 -5.70 -7.64
N GLY A 81 4.89 -4.79 -8.36
CA GLY A 81 5.37 -5.04 -9.73
C GLY A 81 6.32 -6.24 -9.82
N HIS A 82 7.20 -6.42 -8.82
CA HIS A 82 8.06 -7.60 -8.71
C HIS A 82 7.31 -8.92 -8.46
N LEU A 83 6.07 -8.86 -7.97
CA LEU A 83 5.17 -9.99 -7.77
C LEU A 83 4.26 -10.28 -8.97
N GLY A 84 4.32 -9.45 -10.01
CA GLY A 84 3.40 -9.51 -11.15
C GLY A 84 2.01 -8.94 -10.84
N LEU A 85 1.91 -8.09 -9.82
CA LEU A 85 0.69 -7.39 -9.40
C LEU A 85 0.69 -5.93 -9.87
#